data_AF-A0A4Q7MF65-F1
#
_entry.id   AF-A0A4Q7MF65-F1
#
_cell.length_a   1.000
_cell.length_b   1.000
_cell.length_c   1.000
_cell.angle_alpha   90.00
_cell.angle_beta   90.00
_cell.angle_gamma   90.00
#
_symmetry.space_group_name_H-M   'P 1'
#
loop_
_entity.id
_entity.type
_entity.pdbx_description
1 polymer ?
#
loop_
_entity_poly.entity_id
_entity_poly.type
_entity_poly.pdbx_seq_one_letter_code
_entity_poly.pdbx_strand_id
1 'polypeptide(L)'
;MSTPSRAEPFPLQPLDVAEGLWKRGDYGQEGADVVTIKDAFPGFSVNDIAAARAFYGTKLGLRVEDGSMGDLQVTLPSGQNVFVYPKDNHEPATFTILNLVVPDIDRAVDELNDAGVETKIYSGDQDFGTDERGIARSSSANPGPNIAWFRDPAGNVISVIEG
;
A
#
# COMPACT_ATOMS: atom_id res chain seq x y z
N MET A 1 -16.09 -4.55 46.85
CA MET A 1 -16.32 -5.21 45.55
C MET A 1 -16.27 -4.13 44.50
N SER A 2 -15.13 -4.02 43.80
CA SER A 2 -14.90 -2.98 42.79
C SER A 2 -15.10 -3.57 41.41
N THR A 3 -16.00 -2.96 40.64
CA THR A 3 -16.23 -3.25 39.22
C THR A 3 -14.95 -2.92 38.42
N PRO A 4 -14.51 -3.74 37.46
CA PRO A 4 -13.39 -3.36 36.61
C PRO A 4 -13.82 -2.23 35.67
N SER A 5 -12.99 -1.20 35.58
CA SER A 5 -13.15 -0.08 34.65
C SER A 5 -13.12 -0.61 33.22
N ARG A 6 -14.16 -0.29 32.45
CA ARG A 6 -14.20 -0.50 31.00
C ARG A 6 -13.05 0.31 30.39
N ALA A 7 -12.16 -0.35 29.66
CA ALA A 7 -11.15 0.34 28.88
C ALA A 7 -11.86 1.21 27.83
N GLU A 8 -11.58 2.52 27.86
CA GLU A 8 -11.98 3.45 26.81
C GLU A 8 -11.31 3.03 25.49
N PRO A 9 -12.02 3.07 24.36
CA PRO A 9 -11.43 2.78 23.06
C PRO A 9 -10.33 3.81 22.77
N PHE A 10 -9.15 3.34 22.36
CA PHE A 10 -8.08 4.21 21.85
C PHE A 10 -8.64 5.01 20.67
N PRO A 11 -8.67 6.36 20.74
CA PRO A 11 -9.04 7.15 19.57
C PRO A 11 -7.96 6.95 18.51
N LEU A 12 -8.33 6.40 17.36
CA LEU A 12 -7.49 6.47 16.17
C LEU A 12 -7.35 7.96 15.85
N GLN A 13 -6.16 8.52 16.09
CA GLN A 13 -5.85 9.87 15.66
C GLN A 13 -5.84 9.90 14.12
N PRO A 14 -6.29 11.00 13.48
CA PRO A 14 -6.15 11.18 12.04
C PRO A 14 -4.70 10.93 11.64
N LEU A 15 -4.51 10.16 10.57
CA LEU A 15 -3.20 9.82 10.02
C LEU A 15 -2.43 11.11 9.67
N ASP A 16 -1.50 11.53 10.53
CA ASP A 16 -0.39 12.44 10.19
C ASP A 16 0.62 11.73 9.26
N VAL A 17 0.12 11.12 8.18
CA VAL A 17 0.90 10.28 7.25
C VAL A 17 0.74 10.83 5.84
N ALA A 18 1.23 12.04 5.62
CA ALA A 18 1.37 12.58 4.26
C ALA A 18 2.47 13.64 4.11
N GLU A 19 2.75 14.47 5.11
CA GLU A 19 3.76 15.54 4.95
C GLU A 19 5.16 15.21 5.49
N GLY A 20 5.29 14.13 6.28
CA GLY A 20 6.55 13.74 6.91
C GLY A 20 7.38 12.69 6.15
N LEU A 21 6.81 12.01 5.16
CA LEU A 21 7.43 10.82 4.55
C LEU A 21 8.62 11.11 3.62
N TRP A 22 8.88 12.37 3.28
CA TRP A 22 9.89 12.74 2.27
C TRP A 22 10.92 13.77 2.75
N LYS A 23 10.80 14.31 3.97
CA LYS A 23 11.83 15.19 4.52
C LYS A 23 12.91 14.34 5.17
N ARG A 24 14.08 14.27 4.54
CA ARG A 24 15.31 13.81 5.20
C ARG A 24 15.59 14.75 6.38
N GLY A 25 15.16 14.37 7.58
CA GLY A 25 15.65 14.95 8.81
C GLY A 25 17.15 14.66 8.93
N ASP A 26 17.93 15.70 9.24
CA ASP A 26 19.36 15.56 9.49
C ASP A 26 19.53 14.98 10.90
N TYR A 27 19.45 13.65 11.01
CA TYR A 27 19.69 12.95 12.28
C TYR A 27 21.20 12.82 12.48
N GLY A 28 21.75 13.66 13.36
CA GLY A 28 23.11 13.51 13.87
C GLY A 28 23.30 12.12 14.47
N GLN A 29 24.25 11.37 13.92
CA GLN A 29 24.62 10.03 14.35
C GLN A 29 25.62 10.12 15.52
N GLU A 30 25.15 9.95 16.75
CA GLU A 30 26.00 9.53 17.88
C GLU A 30 25.35 8.35 18.61
N GLY A 31 25.67 7.15 18.14
CA GLY A 31 25.35 5.88 18.78
C GLY A 31 26.01 4.74 18.02
N ALA A 32 26.67 3.80 18.70
CA ALA A 32 27.19 2.60 18.03
C ALA A 32 26.01 1.80 17.43
N ASP A 33 26.11 1.41 16.16
CA ASP A 33 25.09 0.61 15.49
C ASP A 33 24.78 -0.65 16.31
N VAL A 34 23.50 -0.83 16.68
CA VAL A 34 23.04 -2.02 17.40
C VAL A 34 23.15 -3.27 16.51
N VAL A 35 23.03 -3.11 15.18
CA VAL A 35 23.20 -4.15 14.16
C VAL A 35 23.79 -3.53 12.89
N THR A 36 24.77 -4.21 12.27
CA THR A 36 25.28 -3.85 10.94
C THR A 36 24.36 -4.39 9.84
N ILE A 37 23.49 -3.53 9.31
CA ILE A 37 22.59 -3.85 8.19
C ILE A 37 23.31 -3.54 6.87
N LYS A 38 23.41 -4.52 5.97
CA LYS A 38 24.01 -4.35 4.63
C LYS A 38 23.00 -3.88 3.59
N ASP A 39 21.77 -4.37 3.67
CA ASP A 39 20.70 -4.11 2.70
C ASP A 39 19.33 -4.49 3.29
N ALA A 40 18.23 -4.07 2.65
CA ALA A 40 16.86 -4.41 3.01
C ALA A 40 15.92 -4.40 1.78
N PHE A 41 14.93 -5.29 1.79
CA PHE A 41 13.87 -5.33 0.77
C PHE A 41 12.52 -5.67 1.41
N PRO A 42 11.40 -5.11 0.90
CA PRO A 42 10.06 -5.46 1.34
C PRO A 42 9.57 -6.76 0.67
N GLY A 43 8.54 -7.36 1.27
CA GLY A 43 7.84 -8.46 0.62
C GLY A 43 6.48 -8.77 1.25
N PHE A 44 5.63 -9.44 0.49
CA PHE A 44 4.29 -9.84 0.92
C PHE A 44 3.88 -11.17 0.28
N SER A 45 2.94 -11.85 0.91
CA SER A 45 2.45 -13.16 0.44
C SER A 45 1.24 -13.03 -0.47
N VAL A 46 1.03 -14.03 -1.31
CA VAL A 46 -0.17 -14.22 -2.14
C VAL A 46 -0.61 -15.69 -2.09
N ASN A 47 -1.86 -15.99 -2.43
CA ASN A 47 -2.38 -17.36 -2.58
C ASN A 47 -2.21 -17.94 -4.00
N ASP A 48 -2.03 -17.10 -5.02
CA ASP A 48 -1.83 -17.51 -6.41
C ASP A 48 -0.77 -16.63 -7.09
N ILE A 49 0.41 -17.22 -7.35
CA ILE A 49 1.55 -16.51 -7.92
C ILE A 49 1.35 -16.16 -9.40
N ALA A 50 0.60 -16.98 -10.15
CA ALA A 50 0.33 -16.72 -11.56
C ALA A 50 -0.65 -15.56 -11.73
N ALA A 51 -1.67 -15.50 -10.88
CA ALA A 51 -2.59 -14.36 -10.80
C ALA A 51 -1.86 -13.08 -10.40
N ALA A 52 -0.97 -13.14 -9.41
CA ALA A 52 -0.14 -12.01 -9.00
C ALA A 52 0.76 -11.53 -10.16
N ARG A 53 1.42 -12.43 -10.89
CA ARG A 53 2.25 -12.09 -12.05
C ARG A 53 1.47 -11.36 -13.13
N ALA A 54 0.27 -11.84 -13.46
CA ALA A 54 -0.60 -11.19 -14.44
C ALA A 54 -1.04 -9.80 -13.96
N PHE A 55 -1.36 -9.66 -12.68
CA PHE A 55 -1.74 -8.38 -12.10
C PHE A 55 -0.59 -7.37 -12.12
N TYR A 56 0.53 -7.66 -11.45
CA TYR A 56 1.65 -6.73 -11.35
C TYR A 56 2.35 -6.49 -12.70
N GLY A 57 2.48 -7.53 -13.53
CA GLY A 57 3.20 -7.43 -14.81
C GLY A 57 2.35 -6.92 -15.98
N THR A 58 1.07 -7.31 -16.07
CA THR A 58 0.22 -6.96 -17.21
C THR A 58 -0.76 -5.83 -16.89
N LYS A 59 -1.43 -5.86 -15.73
CA LYS A 59 -2.39 -4.80 -15.37
C LYS A 59 -1.68 -3.52 -14.93
N LEU A 60 -0.65 -3.65 -14.10
CA LEU A 60 0.14 -2.49 -13.63
C LEU A 60 1.35 -2.16 -14.50
N GLY A 61 1.72 -3.04 -15.45
CA GLY A 61 2.84 -2.82 -16.35
C GLY A 61 4.21 -2.80 -15.69
N LEU A 62 4.35 -3.34 -14.47
CA LEU A 62 5.63 -3.39 -13.76
C LEU A 62 6.54 -4.48 -14.33
N ARG A 63 7.85 -4.31 -14.17
CA ARG A 63 8.80 -5.40 -14.47
C ARG A 63 8.65 -6.47 -13.40
N VAL A 64 8.35 -7.69 -13.84
CA VAL A 64 8.21 -8.88 -12.98
C VAL A 64 9.11 -9.98 -13.50
N GLU A 65 9.91 -10.56 -12.62
CA GLU A 65 10.81 -11.68 -12.91
C GLU A 65 10.47 -12.86 -12.00
N ASP A 66 10.58 -14.07 -12.54
CA ASP A 66 10.37 -15.30 -11.77
C ASP A 66 11.58 -15.57 -10.89
N GLY A 67 11.34 -15.79 -9.60
CA GLY A 67 12.37 -16.17 -8.64
C GLY A 67 12.68 -17.67 -8.67
N SER A 68 13.76 -18.04 -8.00
CA SER A 68 14.25 -19.44 -8.02
C SER A 68 13.40 -20.41 -7.19
N MET A 69 12.50 -19.91 -6.34
CA MET A 69 11.67 -20.72 -5.45
C MET A 69 10.16 -20.61 -5.75
N GLY A 70 9.80 -20.24 -6.98
CA GLY A 70 8.39 -20.06 -7.38
C GLY A 70 7.77 -18.77 -6.82
N ASP A 71 8.61 -17.84 -6.40
CA ASP A 71 8.31 -16.46 -6.03
C ASP A 71 8.40 -15.51 -7.25
N LEU A 72 8.06 -14.24 -7.05
CA LEU A 72 8.26 -13.17 -8.02
C LEU A 72 9.12 -12.06 -7.41
N GLN A 73 9.96 -11.48 -8.26
CA GLN A 73 10.61 -10.21 -8.00
C GLN A 73 9.93 -9.12 -8.83
N VAL A 74 9.26 -8.20 -8.16
CA VAL A 74 8.63 -7.03 -8.80
C VAL A 74 9.56 -5.84 -8.66
N THR A 75 10.05 -5.29 -9.77
CA THR A 75 10.89 -4.09 -9.77
C THR A 75 10.02 -2.85 -9.90
N LEU A 76 10.07 -1.98 -8.89
CA LEU A 76 9.39 -0.69 -8.88
C LEU A 76 10.10 0.33 -9.78
N PRO A 77 9.43 1.41 -10.21
CA PRO A 77 10.07 2.47 -11.00
C PRO A 77 11.31 3.10 -10.35
N SER A 78 11.41 3.06 -9.01
CA SER A 78 12.58 3.51 -8.25
C SER A 78 13.80 2.58 -8.35
N GLY A 79 13.64 1.39 -8.95
CA GLY A 79 14.64 0.31 -8.96
C GLY A 79 14.60 -0.60 -7.74
N GLN A 80 13.76 -0.32 -6.73
CA GLN A 80 13.59 -1.20 -5.59
C GLN A 80 12.88 -2.50 -6.00
N ASN A 81 13.37 -3.62 -5.51
CA ASN A 81 12.76 -4.92 -5.70
C ASN A 81 11.85 -5.29 -4.53
N VAL A 82 10.65 -5.77 -4.85
CA VAL A 82 9.68 -6.30 -3.89
C VAL A 82 9.56 -7.81 -4.08
N PHE A 83 9.70 -8.55 -2.99
CA PHE A 83 9.60 -10.02 -2.99
C PHE A 83 8.16 -10.46 -2.77
N VAL A 84 7.57 -11.16 -3.75
CA VAL A 84 6.19 -11.67 -3.68
C VAL A 84 6.23 -13.18 -3.68
N TYR A 85 5.67 -13.83 -2.66
CA TYR A 85 5.81 -15.28 -2.46
C TYR A 85 4.48 -15.99 -2.22
N PRO A 86 4.33 -17.25 -2.69
CA PRO A 86 3.12 -18.02 -2.45
C PRO A 86 3.03 -18.48 -0.99
N LYS A 87 1.80 -18.50 -0.44
CA LYS A 87 1.50 -18.99 0.90
C LYS A 87 0.11 -19.66 0.90
N ASP A 88 0.05 -20.95 1.22
CA ASP A 88 -1.19 -21.74 1.18
C ASP A 88 -2.31 -21.18 2.06
N ASN A 89 -1.95 -20.67 3.24
CA ASN A 89 -2.86 -20.01 4.18
C ASN A 89 -2.66 -18.49 4.16
N HIS A 90 -2.60 -17.91 2.96
CA HIS A 90 -2.54 -16.47 2.79
C HIS A 90 -3.78 -15.81 3.41
N GLU A 91 -3.53 -14.76 4.19
CA GLU A 91 -4.54 -13.81 4.65
C GLU A 91 -4.06 -12.41 4.25
N PRO A 92 -4.89 -11.63 3.56
CA PRO A 92 -4.54 -10.27 3.18
C PRO A 92 -4.24 -9.40 4.40
N ALA A 93 -3.28 -8.50 4.25
CA ALA A 93 -3.08 -7.47 5.26
C ALA A 93 -4.35 -6.61 5.42
N THR A 94 -4.64 -6.21 6.66
CA THR A 94 -5.75 -5.28 6.96
C THR A 94 -5.39 -3.82 6.68
N PHE A 95 -4.27 -3.58 5.99
CA PHE A 95 -3.68 -2.27 5.70
C PHE A 95 -3.04 -2.28 4.30
N THR A 96 -2.70 -1.09 3.78
CA THR A 96 -2.06 -0.93 2.48
C THR A 96 -0.63 -1.47 2.48
N ILE A 97 -0.33 -2.41 1.59
CA ILE A 97 1.00 -3.05 1.50
C ILE A 97 1.95 -2.36 0.51
N LEU A 98 1.41 -1.60 -0.45
CA LEU A 98 2.17 -0.95 -1.51
C LEU A 98 1.46 0.34 -1.93
N ASN A 99 2.20 1.45 -1.98
CA ASN A 99 1.71 2.74 -2.45
C ASN A 99 2.45 3.11 -3.74
N LEU A 100 1.70 3.32 -4.83
CA LEU A 100 2.23 3.66 -6.15
C LEU A 100 2.01 5.14 -6.43
N VAL A 101 3.11 5.88 -6.59
CA VAL A 101 3.02 7.32 -6.92
C VAL A 101 2.72 7.48 -8.40
N VAL A 102 1.70 8.27 -8.72
CA VAL A 102 1.25 8.55 -10.09
C VAL A 102 1.17 10.06 -10.32
N PRO A 103 1.46 10.54 -11.54
CA PRO A 103 1.45 11.98 -11.83
C PRO A 103 0.03 12.56 -12.02
N ASP A 104 -0.97 11.70 -12.26
CA ASP A 104 -2.37 12.07 -12.47
C ASP A 104 -3.23 10.91 -11.94
N ILE A 105 -3.90 11.15 -10.81
CA ILE A 105 -4.69 10.11 -10.17
C ILE A 105 -5.98 9.77 -10.92
N ASP A 106 -6.60 10.76 -11.55
CA ASP A 106 -7.84 10.55 -12.32
C ASP A 106 -7.56 9.60 -13.47
N ARG A 107 -6.49 9.86 -14.22
CA ARG A 107 -6.06 9.01 -15.32
C ARG A 107 -5.66 7.62 -14.83
N ALA A 108 -4.92 7.52 -13.73
CA ALA A 108 -4.50 6.22 -13.19
C ALA A 108 -5.68 5.36 -12.75
N VAL A 109 -6.70 5.95 -12.11
CA VAL A 109 -7.91 5.25 -11.71
C VAL A 109 -8.71 4.79 -12.92
N ASP A 110 -8.86 5.64 -13.94
CA ASP A 110 -9.55 5.26 -15.18
C ASP A 110 -8.80 4.12 -15.91
N GLU A 111 -7.47 4.20 -16.06
CA GLU A 111 -6.64 3.15 -16.67
C GLU A 111 -6.75 1.80 -15.93
N LEU A 112 -6.78 1.81 -14.60
CA LEU A 112 -6.91 0.60 -13.78
C LEU A 112 -8.31 -0.02 -13.90
N ASN A 113 -9.36 0.81 -13.87
CA ASN A 113 -10.73 0.33 -14.06
C ASN A 113 -10.94 -0.24 -15.47
N ASP A 114 -10.39 0.39 -16.50
CA ASP A 114 -10.40 -0.12 -17.89
C ASP A 114 -9.64 -1.46 -18.01
N ALA A 115 -8.59 -1.63 -17.20
CA ALA A 115 -7.88 -2.91 -17.07
C ALA A 115 -8.66 -3.95 -16.24
N GLY A 116 -9.82 -3.62 -15.69
CA GLY A 116 -10.66 -4.51 -14.87
C GLY A 116 -10.18 -4.64 -13.42
N VAL A 117 -9.42 -3.67 -12.92
CA VAL A 117 -9.00 -3.58 -11.51
C VAL A 117 -9.93 -2.60 -10.80
N GLU A 118 -10.91 -3.14 -10.09
CA GLU A 118 -11.97 -2.34 -9.46
C GLU A 118 -11.43 -1.48 -8.31
N THR A 119 -11.74 -0.18 -8.32
CA THR A 119 -11.46 0.70 -7.19
C THR A 119 -12.15 0.19 -5.93
N LYS A 120 -11.37 0.05 -4.85
CA LYS A 120 -11.89 -0.26 -3.53
C LYS A 120 -12.47 1.00 -2.90
N ILE A 121 -13.79 1.06 -2.86
CA ILE A 121 -14.53 2.10 -2.11
C ILE A 121 -14.70 1.62 -0.67
N TYR A 122 -14.25 2.43 0.29
CA TYR A 122 -14.54 2.21 1.70
C TYR A 122 -15.86 2.90 2.08
N SER A 123 -16.63 2.27 2.96
CA SER A 123 -17.97 2.73 3.35
C SER A 123 -18.20 2.53 4.85
N GLY A 124 -19.20 3.21 5.42
CA GLY A 124 -19.54 3.10 6.84
C GLY A 124 -18.51 3.80 7.72
N ASP A 125 -18.08 3.16 8.80
CA ASP A 125 -17.11 3.74 9.75
C ASP A 125 -15.70 3.97 9.16
N GLN A 126 -15.44 3.41 7.96
CA GLN A 126 -14.20 3.61 7.21
C GLN A 126 -14.39 4.50 5.98
N ASP A 127 -15.51 5.21 5.87
CA ASP A 127 -15.76 6.12 4.76
C ASP A 127 -14.75 7.27 4.78
N PHE A 128 -13.95 7.36 3.71
CA PHE A 128 -12.95 8.41 3.51
C PHE A 128 -13.50 9.62 2.75
N GLY A 129 -14.81 9.67 2.49
CA GLY A 129 -15.44 10.76 1.74
C GLY A 129 -14.95 10.81 0.29
N THR A 130 -14.81 9.64 -0.33
CA THR A 130 -14.32 9.52 -1.72
C THR A 130 -15.32 10.08 -2.72
N ASP A 131 -14.84 10.57 -3.85
CA ASP A 131 -15.70 10.97 -4.97
C ASP A 131 -16.35 9.77 -5.68
N GLU A 132 -17.08 10.03 -6.77
CA GLU A 132 -17.77 8.99 -7.55
C GLU A 132 -16.84 7.95 -8.19
N ARG A 133 -15.55 8.26 -8.31
CA ARG A 133 -14.51 7.34 -8.80
C ARG A 133 -13.84 6.54 -7.68
N GLY A 134 -14.18 6.82 -6.41
CA GLY A 134 -13.54 6.23 -5.25
C GLY A 134 -12.22 6.91 -4.86
N ILE A 135 -11.96 8.12 -5.35
CA ILE A 135 -10.75 8.88 -5.01
C ILE A 135 -11.01 9.72 -3.76
N ALA A 136 -10.18 9.55 -2.73
CA ALA A 136 -10.14 10.46 -1.60
C ALA A 136 -9.37 11.72 -2.01
N ARG A 137 -10.08 12.85 -2.06
CA ARG A 137 -9.54 14.12 -2.55
C ARG A 137 -8.92 14.94 -1.42
N SER A 138 -7.81 15.58 -1.75
CA SER A 138 -7.19 16.63 -0.94
C SER A 138 -8.19 17.77 -0.74
N SER A 139 -8.41 18.14 0.51
CA SER A 139 -9.24 19.30 0.85
C SER A 139 -8.83 19.89 2.20
N SER A 140 -9.40 21.04 2.56
CA SER A 140 -9.18 21.62 3.89
C SER A 140 -9.70 20.72 5.03
N ALA A 141 -10.72 19.89 4.77
CA ALA A 141 -11.27 18.93 5.71
C ALA A 141 -10.52 17.58 5.69
N ASN A 142 -9.78 17.30 4.62
CA ASN A 142 -8.99 16.09 4.43
C ASN A 142 -7.62 16.45 3.84
N PRO A 143 -6.70 16.99 4.68
CA PRO A 143 -5.38 17.40 4.22
C PRO A 143 -4.54 16.15 3.89
N GLY A 144 -3.98 16.12 2.68
CA GLY A 144 -3.18 14.99 2.17
C GLY A 144 -3.17 14.97 0.64
N PRO A 145 -2.38 14.11 -0.01
CA PRO A 145 -2.43 13.91 -1.45
C PRO A 145 -3.75 13.23 -1.85
N ASN A 146 -4.12 13.36 -3.13
CA ASN A 146 -5.21 12.54 -3.68
C ASN A 146 -4.79 11.07 -3.66
N ILE A 147 -5.68 10.17 -3.22
CA ILE A 147 -5.37 8.75 -3.07
C ILE A 147 -6.59 7.87 -3.40
N ALA A 148 -6.34 6.71 -4.01
CA ALA A 148 -7.35 5.68 -4.27
C ALA A 148 -6.77 4.30 -3.95
N TRP A 149 -7.62 3.36 -3.56
CA TRP A 149 -7.21 2.02 -3.16
C TRP A 149 -7.77 0.97 -4.10
N PHE A 150 -7.02 -0.12 -4.25
CA PHE A 150 -7.35 -1.27 -5.08
C PHE A 150 -7.01 -2.56 -4.34
N ARG A 151 -7.49 -3.68 -4.88
CA ARG A 151 -7.09 -5.01 -4.42
C ARG A 151 -6.31 -5.74 -5.50
N ASP A 152 -5.22 -6.37 -5.09
CA ASP A 152 -4.58 -7.40 -5.90
C ASP A 152 -5.46 -8.69 -5.91
N PRO A 153 -5.13 -9.70 -6.73
CA PRO A 153 -5.91 -10.95 -6.78
C PRO A 153 -5.90 -11.75 -5.48
N ALA A 154 -4.90 -11.54 -4.62
CA ALA A 154 -4.83 -12.19 -3.32
C ALA A 154 -5.70 -11.49 -2.27
N GLY A 155 -6.15 -10.26 -2.55
CA GLY A 155 -6.98 -9.43 -1.68
C GLY A 155 -6.19 -8.39 -0.89
N ASN A 156 -4.87 -8.30 -1.09
CA ASN A 156 -4.04 -7.28 -0.49
C ASN A 156 -4.45 -5.89 -0.98
N VAL A 157 -4.40 -4.91 -0.08
CA VAL A 157 -4.71 -3.52 -0.44
C VAL A 157 -3.47 -2.84 -0.98
N ILE A 158 -3.56 -2.29 -2.18
CA ILE A 158 -2.58 -1.35 -2.76
C ILE A 158 -3.23 0.01 -2.96
N SER A 159 -2.42 1.06 -3.07
CA SER A 159 -2.93 2.40 -3.39
C SER A 159 -2.21 3.01 -4.60
N VAL A 160 -2.91 3.92 -5.26
CA VAL A 160 -2.30 4.94 -6.11
C VAL A 160 -2.43 6.28 -5.40
N ILE A 161 -1.37 7.07 -5.42
CA ILE A 161 -1.28 8.36 -4.71
C ILE A 161 -0.69 9.40 -5.66
N GLU A 162 -1.30 10.58 -5.73
CA GLU A 162 -0.82 11.66 -6.58
C GLU A 162 0.42 12.33 -5.98
N GLY A 163 1.48 12.50 -6.78
CA GLY A 163 2.74 13.10 -6.32
C GLY A 163 3.75 13.42 -7.41
#